data_AF-A0A4Q6B9T5-F1
#
_entry.id   AF-A0A4Q6B9T5-F1
#
_cell.length_a   1.000
_cell.length_b   1.000
_cell.length_c   1.000
_cell.angle_alpha   90.00
_cell.angle_beta   90.00
_cell.angle_gamma   90.00
#
_symmetry.space_group_name_H-M   'P 1'
#
loop_
_entity.id
_entity.type
_entity.pdbx_description
1 polymer ?
#
loop_
_entity_poly.entity_id
_entity_poly.type
_entity_poly.pdbx_seq_one_letter_code
_entity_poly.pdbx_strand_id
1 'polypeptide(L)'
;MERYPFIFSNQLRYRLQRHALFWIAWWLFHSTLYSFSAGILNISYFQRLPVSAVESFIYMVPHMFLSYSLMYFAIPHFLLKGKYVQTALVVIGLFLVTAALSTLISIYLLSYFRSLILGNVYVAPHINEVNFFLGLLSGLRGGLTIGGIAAAIKLMKYWHLKEQRNLQLQKEAISSQLEL
;
A
#
# COMPACT_ATOMS: atom_id res chain seq x y z
N MET A 1 -12.28 25.79 -7.32
CA MET A 1 -11.89 24.39 -7.01
C MET A 1 -12.64 23.84 -5.78
N GLU A 2 -13.97 23.93 -5.72
CA GLU A 2 -14.72 23.65 -4.46
C GLU A 2 -15.78 22.54 -4.52
N ARG A 3 -15.97 21.85 -5.65
CA ARG A 3 -17.04 20.82 -5.72
C ARG A 3 -16.75 19.53 -4.92
N TYR A 4 -15.48 19.23 -4.58
CA TYR A 4 -15.09 17.99 -3.89
C TYR A 4 -13.97 18.21 -2.85
N PRO A 5 -14.27 18.79 -1.67
CA PRO A 5 -13.26 19.09 -0.66
C PRO A 5 -12.58 17.82 -0.13
N PHE A 6 -13.30 16.70 -0.05
CA PHE A 6 -12.74 15.43 0.40
C PHE A 6 -11.56 14.95 -0.47
N ILE A 7 -11.59 15.16 -1.79
CA ILE A 7 -10.57 14.64 -2.73
C ILE A 7 -9.41 15.62 -2.90
N PHE A 8 -9.73 16.91 -3.06
CA PHE A 8 -8.76 17.92 -3.47
C PHE A 8 -8.23 18.77 -2.32
N SER A 9 -8.93 18.86 -1.19
CA SER A 9 -8.46 19.65 -0.06
C SER A 9 -7.15 19.12 0.52
N ASN A 10 -6.23 20.05 0.76
CA ASN A 10 -4.95 19.78 1.43
C ASN A 10 -5.02 19.99 2.95
N GLN A 11 -6.19 20.29 3.51
CA GLN A 11 -6.34 20.38 4.97
C GLN A 11 -6.04 19.04 5.64
N LEU A 12 -5.40 19.09 6.81
CA LEU A 12 -4.95 17.91 7.55
C LEU A 12 -6.08 16.92 7.81
N ARG A 13 -7.27 17.41 8.19
CA ARG A 13 -8.46 16.59 8.47
C ARG A 13 -8.84 15.71 7.27
N TYR A 14 -9.01 16.30 6.08
CA TYR A 14 -9.37 15.54 4.88
C TYR A 14 -8.24 14.61 4.43
N ARG A 15 -6.98 15.00 4.64
CA ARG A 15 -5.83 14.13 4.35
C ARG A 15 -5.84 12.88 5.21
N LEU A 16 -6.01 13.04 6.53
CA LEU A 16 -6.07 11.91 7.46
C LEU A 16 -7.28 11.03 7.19
N GLN A 17 -8.45 11.60 6.92
CA GLN A 17 -9.66 10.83 6.57
C GLN A 17 -9.46 9.97 5.32
N ARG A 18 -8.86 10.50 4.25
CA ARG A 18 -8.55 9.72 3.04
C ARG A 18 -7.61 8.56 3.32
N HIS A 19 -6.55 8.79 4.10
CA HIS A 19 -5.60 7.73 4.45
C HIS A 19 -6.25 6.69 5.36
N ALA A 20 -7.00 7.11 6.38
CA ALA A 20 -7.71 6.19 7.27
C ALA A 20 -8.72 5.34 6.48
N LEU A 21 -9.55 5.96 5.63
CA LEU A 21 -10.52 5.23 4.81
C LEU A 21 -9.83 4.22 3.89
N PHE A 22 -8.74 4.63 3.22
CA PHE A 22 -7.96 3.75 2.36
C PHE A 22 -7.41 2.54 3.13
N TRP A 23 -6.74 2.78 4.25
CA TRP A 23 -6.10 1.70 5.02
C TRP A 23 -7.11 0.80 5.73
N ILE A 24 -8.22 1.35 6.24
CA ILE A 24 -9.29 0.55 6.84
C ILE A 24 -9.94 -0.34 5.77
N ALA A 25 -10.23 0.19 4.57
CA ALA A 25 -10.79 -0.60 3.48
C ALA A 25 -9.86 -1.75 3.07
N TRP A 26 -8.56 -1.47 2.94
CA TRP A 26 -7.56 -2.49 2.63
C TRP A 26 -7.37 -3.51 3.74
N TRP A 27 -7.41 -3.08 4.99
CA TRP A 27 -7.35 -3.97 6.14
C TRP A 27 -8.52 -4.95 6.14
N LEU A 28 -9.76 -4.46 5.97
CA LEU A 28 -10.95 -5.32 5.90
C LEU A 28 -10.92 -6.28 4.70
N PHE A 29 -10.45 -5.79 3.55
CA PHE A 29 -10.28 -6.59 2.34
C PHE A 29 -9.27 -7.72 2.55
N HIS A 30 -8.08 -7.41 3.07
CA HIS A 30 -7.06 -8.42 3.36
C HIS A 30 -7.45 -9.38 4.48
N SER A 31 -8.14 -8.90 5.51
CA SER A 31 -8.64 -9.74 6.60
C SER A 31 -9.55 -10.85 6.07
N THR A 32 -10.46 -10.47 5.17
CA THR A 32 -11.35 -11.42 4.48
C THR A 32 -10.55 -12.33 3.54
N LEU A 33 -9.68 -11.77 2.69
CA LEU A 33 -8.92 -12.52 1.71
C LEU A 33 -8.00 -13.57 2.34
N TYR A 34 -7.31 -13.23 3.43
CA TYR A 34 -6.36 -14.10 4.11
C TYR A 34 -7.04 -15.16 4.99
N SER A 35 -8.31 -14.98 5.34
CA SER A 35 -9.10 -16.03 6.00
C SER A 35 -9.29 -17.29 5.13
N PHE A 36 -9.07 -17.18 3.81
CA PHE A 36 -9.06 -18.30 2.87
C PHE A 36 -7.67 -18.86 2.58
N SER A 37 -6.64 -18.45 3.35
CA SER A 37 -5.28 -18.98 3.19
C SER A 37 -5.23 -20.47 3.50
N ALA A 38 -4.53 -21.23 2.64
CA ALA A 38 -4.43 -22.69 2.71
C ALA A 38 -3.96 -23.21 4.07
N GLY A 39 -3.06 -22.49 4.75
CA GLY A 39 -2.47 -22.92 6.01
C GLY A 39 -3.42 -22.97 7.21
N ILE A 40 -4.61 -22.35 7.12
CA ILE A 40 -5.57 -22.29 8.23
C ILE A 40 -6.93 -22.92 7.88
N LEU A 41 -7.10 -23.46 6.66
CA LEU A 41 -8.39 -24.00 6.17
C LEU A 41 -8.99 -25.11 7.07
N ASN A 42 -8.16 -25.80 7.85
CA ASN A 42 -8.58 -26.84 8.78
C ASN A 42 -9.36 -26.31 10.00
N ILE A 43 -9.43 -24.99 10.17
CA ILE A 43 -10.09 -24.32 11.30
C ILE A 43 -11.41 -23.69 10.82
N SER A 44 -12.41 -23.60 11.71
CA SER A 44 -13.69 -22.95 11.42
C SER A 44 -13.51 -21.50 10.95
N TYR A 45 -14.38 -21.03 10.03
CA TYR A 45 -14.28 -19.68 9.46
C TYR A 45 -14.29 -18.57 10.53
N PHE A 46 -15.14 -18.71 11.54
CA PHE A 46 -15.28 -17.74 12.62
C PHE A 46 -14.03 -17.62 13.52
N GLN A 47 -13.20 -18.66 13.57
CA GLN A 47 -11.90 -18.62 14.25
C GLN A 47 -10.78 -18.10 13.34
N ARG A 48 -10.87 -18.34 12.01
CA ARG A 48 -9.89 -17.86 11.03
C ARG A 48 -9.92 -16.34 10.84
N LEU A 49 -11.12 -15.76 10.83
CA LEU A 49 -11.32 -14.34 10.55
C LEU A 49 -10.59 -13.41 11.54
N PRO A 50 -10.70 -13.56 12.88
CA PRO A 50 -9.98 -12.71 13.82
C PRO A 50 -8.45 -12.88 13.73
N VAL A 51 -7.96 -14.11 13.52
CA VAL A 51 -6.52 -14.36 13.30
C VAL A 51 -6.04 -13.63 12.04
N SER A 52 -6.76 -13.79 10.93
CA SER A 52 -6.43 -13.15 9.67
C SER A 52 -6.51 -11.63 9.77
N ALA A 53 -7.46 -11.09 10.54
CA ALA A 53 -7.58 -9.66 10.76
C ALA A 53 -6.38 -9.07 11.50
N VAL A 54 -5.88 -9.75 12.52
CA VAL A 54 -4.66 -9.35 13.25
C VAL A 54 -3.43 -9.45 12.34
N GLU A 55 -3.29 -10.54 11.58
CA GLU A 55 -2.18 -10.72 10.64
C GLU A 55 -2.18 -9.63 9.55
N SER A 56 -3.33 -9.36 8.94
CA SER A 56 -3.49 -8.31 7.93
C SER A 56 -3.19 -6.94 8.49
N PHE A 57 -3.56 -6.67 9.76
CA PHE A 57 -3.24 -5.41 10.42
C PHE A 57 -1.73 -5.24 10.61
N ILE A 58 -1.05 -6.30 11.05
CA ILE A 58 0.42 -6.28 11.24
C ILE A 58 1.15 -6.10 9.90
N TYR A 59 0.73 -6.82 8.85
CA TYR A 59 1.29 -6.67 7.50
C TYR A 59 0.97 -5.34 6.83
N MET A 60 0.07 -4.53 7.38
CA MET A 60 -0.20 -3.20 6.87
C MET A 60 1.02 -2.28 6.99
N VAL A 61 1.90 -2.50 7.97
CA VAL A 61 3.12 -1.71 8.18
C VAL A 61 4.05 -1.75 6.95
N PRO A 62 4.48 -2.93 6.44
CA PRO A 62 5.30 -2.97 5.22
C PRO A 62 4.54 -2.47 3.98
N HIS A 63 3.22 -2.66 3.90
CA HIS A 63 2.41 -2.14 2.78
C HIS A 63 2.37 -0.60 2.77
N MET A 64 2.23 0.01 3.95
CA MET A 64 2.33 1.46 4.16
C MET A 64 3.72 1.96 3.77
N PHE A 65 4.78 1.30 4.24
CA PHE A 65 6.15 1.66 3.90
C PHE A 65 6.35 1.70 2.38
N LEU A 66 5.97 0.63 1.67
CA LEU A 66 6.10 0.58 0.22
C LEU A 66 5.28 1.66 -0.47
N SER A 67 3.99 1.77 -0.13
CA SER A 67 3.06 2.70 -0.77
C SER A 67 3.52 4.16 -0.60
N TYR A 68 3.92 4.54 0.61
CA TYR A 68 4.39 5.90 0.87
C TYR A 68 5.75 6.19 0.25
N SER A 69 6.66 5.21 0.23
CA SER A 69 7.93 5.33 -0.47
C SER A 69 7.72 5.54 -1.98
N LEU A 70 6.78 4.82 -2.60
CA LEU A 70 6.43 5.05 -3.99
C LEU A 70 5.84 6.45 -4.21
N MET A 71 4.83 6.82 -3.41
CA MET A 71 4.08 8.08 -3.58
C MET A 71 4.88 9.35 -3.32
N TYR A 72 5.77 9.34 -2.33
CA TYR A 72 6.46 10.54 -1.85
C TYR A 72 7.95 10.57 -2.19
N PHE A 73 8.56 9.42 -2.48
CA PHE A 73 9.97 9.34 -2.85
C PHE A 73 10.14 8.97 -4.33
N ALA A 74 9.80 7.75 -4.74
CA ALA A 74 10.12 7.24 -6.08
C ALA A 74 9.48 8.06 -7.21
N ILE A 75 8.17 8.32 -7.12
CA ILE A 75 7.42 9.04 -8.16
C ILE A 75 7.92 10.48 -8.35
N PRO A 76 7.92 11.36 -7.32
CA PRO A 76 8.27 12.75 -7.52
C PRO A 76 9.75 12.99 -7.83
N HIS A 77 10.67 12.16 -7.31
CA HIS A 77 12.10 12.40 -7.46
C HIS A 77 12.70 11.80 -8.74
N PHE A 78 12.14 10.67 -9.22
CA PHE A 78 12.72 9.93 -10.35
C PHE A 78 11.76 9.84 -11.52
N LEU A 79 10.53 9.35 -11.30
CA LEU A 79 9.58 9.09 -12.38
C LEU A 79 9.15 10.38 -13.09
N LEU A 80 8.75 11.41 -12.33
CA LEU A 80 8.32 12.69 -12.91
C LEU A 80 9.47 13.49 -13.55
N LYS A 81 10.73 13.15 -13.25
CA LYS A 81 11.92 13.75 -13.87
C LYS A 81 12.39 12.99 -15.11
N GLY A 82 11.63 11.99 -15.59
CA GLY A 82 11.97 11.17 -16.75
C GLY A 82 13.13 10.19 -16.52
N LYS A 83 13.57 9.99 -15.27
CA LYS A 83 14.68 9.09 -14.93
C LYS A 83 14.19 7.65 -14.76
N TYR A 84 13.73 7.03 -15.85
CA TYR A 84 13.04 5.73 -15.80
C TYR A 84 13.90 4.58 -15.28
N VAL A 85 15.16 4.48 -15.70
CA VAL A 85 16.08 3.42 -15.21
C VAL A 85 16.32 3.55 -13.71
N GLN A 86 16.57 4.77 -13.22
CA GLN A 86 16.73 5.03 -11.80
C GLN A 86 15.45 4.73 -11.02
N THR A 87 14.29 5.04 -11.61
CA THR A 87 12.99 4.70 -11.02
C THR A 87 12.85 3.18 -10.87
N ALA A 88 13.18 2.41 -11.90
CA ALA A 88 13.11 0.95 -11.85
C ALA A 88 14.03 0.39 -10.75
N LEU A 89 15.28 0.86 -10.68
CA LEU A 89 16.23 0.43 -9.64
C LEU A 89 15.74 0.77 -8.23
N VAL A 90 15.22 1.98 -8.01
CA VAL A 90 14.66 2.40 -6.71
C VAL A 90 13.44 1.53 -6.34
N VAL A 91 12.54 1.26 -7.28
CA VAL A 91 11.36 0.43 -7.04
C VAL A 91 11.75 -1.01 -6.70
N ILE A 92 12.71 -1.60 -7.42
CA ILE A 92 13.25 -2.93 -7.11
C ILE A 92 13.86 -2.93 -5.70
N GLY A 93 14.66 -1.92 -5.37
CA GLY A 93 15.23 -1.76 -4.03
C GLY A 93 14.15 -1.66 -2.94
N LEU A 94 13.10 -0.88 -3.17
CA LEU A 94 11.97 -0.75 -2.24
C LEU A 94 11.22 -2.07 -2.07
N PHE A 95 11.07 -2.87 -3.13
CA PHE A 95 10.47 -4.20 -3.03
C PHE A 95 11.32 -5.12 -2.16
N LEU A 96 12.64 -5.16 -2.37
CA LEU A 96 13.55 -5.96 -1.54
C LEU A 96 13.48 -5.56 -0.06
N VAL A 97 13.52 -4.26 0.24
CA VAL A 97 13.41 -3.75 1.61
C VAL A 97 12.06 -4.08 2.23
N THR A 98 10.96 -3.90 1.48
CA THR A 98 9.61 -4.22 1.96
C THR A 98 9.46 -5.70 2.25
N ALA A 99 10.04 -6.54 1.40
CA ALA A 99 9.98 -7.98 1.55
C ALA A 99 10.81 -8.45 2.75
N ALA A 100 12.01 -7.91 2.94
CA ALA A 100 12.82 -8.14 4.14
C ALA A 100 12.09 -7.72 5.42
N LEU A 101 11.47 -6.52 5.43
CA LEU A 101 10.66 -6.04 6.55
C LEU A 101 9.49 -6.98 6.84
N SER A 102 8.80 -7.45 5.80
CA SER A 102 7.70 -8.40 5.92
C SER A 102 8.15 -9.74 6.50
N THR A 103 9.31 -10.24 6.08
CA THR A 103 9.90 -11.47 6.62
C THR A 103 10.24 -11.33 8.10
N LEU A 104 10.86 -10.22 8.52
CA LEU A 104 11.16 -9.96 9.93
C LEU A 104 9.87 -9.91 10.77
N ILE A 105 8.86 -9.19 10.30
CA ILE A 105 7.56 -9.09 10.97
C ILE A 105 6.90 -10.47 11.08
N SER A 106 6.98 -11.30 10.03
CA SER A 106 6.43 -12.66 10.04
C SER A 106 7.09 -13.53 11.10
N ILE A 107 8.43 -13.50 11.17
CA ILE A 107 9.20 -14.33 12.10
C ILE A 107 8.99 -13.92 13.56
N TYR A 108 9.03 -12.61 13.85
CA TYR A 108 9.04 -12.13 15.24
C TYR A 108 7.66 -11.74 15.78
N LEU A 109 6.82 -11.07 14.99
CA LEU A 109 5.51 -10.59 15.46
C LEU A 109 4.42 -11.63 15.21
N LEU A 110 4.28 -12.15 13.98
CA LEU A 110 3.16 -13.03 13.66
C LEU A 110 3.22 -14.35 14.42
N SER A 111 4.40 -14.93 14.58
CA SER A 111 4.58 -16.16 15.37
C SER A 111 4.10 -15.99 16.81
N TYR A 112 4.40 -14.85 17.43
CA TYR A 112 3.99 -14.48 18.77
C TYR A 112 2.47 -14.27 18.89
N PHE A 113 1.85 -13.51 17.97
CA PHE A 113 0.41 -13.28 18.02
C PHE A 113 -0.42 -14.54 17.70
N ARG A 114 0.08 -15.41 16.82
CA ARG A 114 -0.58 -16.69 16.51
C ARG A 114 -0.64 -17.60 17.73
N SER A 115 0.45 -17.72 18.48
CA SER A 115 0.48 -18.57 19.68
C SER A 115 -0.43 -18.05 20.78
N LEU A 116 -0.58 -16.73 20.90
CA LEU A 116 -1.52 -16.11 21.85
C LEU A 116 -2.99 -16.35 21.50
N ILE A 117 -3.37 -16.27 20.20
CA ILE A 117 -4.78 -16.34 19.78
C ILE A 117 -5.27 -17.78 19.62
N LEU A 118 -4.43 -18.68 19.07
CA LEU A 118 -4.80 -20.06 18.77
C LEU A 118 -4.36 -21.06 19.84
N GLY A 119 -3.57 -20.64 20.84
CA GLY A 119 -3.05 -21.51 21.89
C GLY A 119 -2.26 -22.70 21.35
N ASN A 120 -2.33 -23.84 22.04
CA ASN A 120 -1.66 -25.10 21.67
C ASN A 120 -2.32 -25.85 20.51
N VAL A 121 -3.35 -25.30 19.85
CA VAL A 121 -4.03 -25.95 18.71
C VAL A 121 -3.17 -25.89 17.43
N TYR A 122 -1.91 -25.46 17.53
CA TYR A 122 -1.03 -25.32 16.38
C TYR A 122 -0.40 -26.64 15.93
N VAL A 123 -1.05 -27.24 14.93
CA VAL A 123 -0.46 -28.16 13.95
C VAL A 123 0.55 -27.38 13.10
N ALA A 124 1.78 -27.88 13.11
CA ALA A 124 2.95 -27.51 12.31
C ALA A 124 3.18 -25.98 12.14
N PRO A 125 4.27 -25.43 12.68
CA PRO A 125 4.76 -24.17 12.16
C PRO A 125 4.95 -24.36 10.63
N HIS A 126 4.82 -23.31 9.84
CA HIS A 126 5.46 -23.30 8.53
C HIS A 126 7.01 -23.27 8.71
N ILE A 127 7.57 -24.16 9.53
CA ILE A 127 8.99 -24.40 9.67
C ILE A 127 9.55 -25.11 8.44
N ASN A 128 8.70 -25.72 7.61
CA ASN A 128 9.16 -26.49 6.45
C ASN A 128 9.22 -25.75 5.12
N GLU A 129 8.99 -24.44 5.05
CA GLU A 129 9.42 -23.65 3.87
C GLU A 129 10.05 -22.32 4.29
N VAL A 130 11.22 -22.44 4.93
CA VAL A 130 12.27 -21.41 5.03
C VAL A 130 12.86 -21.11 3.63
N ASN A 131 12.01 -21.10 2.60
CA ASN A 131 12.32 -20.45 1.35
C ASN A 131 12.13 -18.97 1.64
N PHE A 132 13.23 -18.29 1.98
CA PHE A 132 13.31 -16.82 2.03
C PHE A 132 12.50 -16.17 0.90
N PHE A 133 12.49 -16.81 -0.27
CA PHE A 133 11.68 -16.46 -1.43
C PHE A 133 10.15 -16.50 -1.22
N LEU A 134 9.60 -17.53 -0.58
CA LEU A 134 8.17 -17.62 -0.25
C LEU A 134 7.78 -16.66 0.88
N GLY A 135 8.69 -16.46 1.85
CA GLY A 135 8.55 -15.40 2.87
C GLY A 135 8.53 -13.99 2.25
N LEU A 136 9.37 -13.76 1.23
CA LEU A 136 9.38 -12.55 0.41
C LEU A 136 8.04 -12.35 -0.32
N LEU A 137 7.53 -13.41 -0.95
CA LEU A 137 6.29 -13.38 -1.72
C LEU A 137 5.05 -13.14 -0.85
N SER A 138 5.03 -13.65 0.37
CA SER A 138 3.90 -13.50 1.30
C SER A 138 3.60 -12.03 1.61
N GLY A 139 4.63 -11.25 1.95
CA GLY A 139 4.48 -9.81 2.22
C GLY A 139 4.28 -8.98 0.95
N LEU A 140 4.96 -9.34 -0.14
CA LEU A 140 4.89 -8.62 -1.42
C LEU A 140 3.55 -8.77 -2.13
N ARG A 141 2.86 -9.90 -2.00
CA ARG A 141 1.57 -10.13 -2.68
C ARG A 141 0.55 -9.03 -2.38
N GLY A 142 0.41 -8.64 -1.11
CA GLY A 142 -0.47 -7.54 -0.71
C GLY A 142 0.16 -6.16 -0.95
N GLY A 143 1.48 -6.03 -0.76
CA GLY A 143 2.17 -4.76 -0.91
C GLY A 143 2.19 -4.24 -2.35
N LEU A 144 2.32 -5.13 -3.34
CA LEU A 144 2.38 -4.76 -4.76
C LEU A 144 1.04 -4.20 -5.26
N THR A 145 -0.08 -4.83 -4.89
CA THR A 145 -1.41 -4.37 -5.30
C THR A 145 -1.75 -3.03 -4.67
N ILE A 146 -1.55 -2.89 -3.36
CA ILE A 146 -1.81 -1.64 -2.63
C ILE A 146 -0.86 -0.54 -3.12
N GLY A 147 0.44 -0.81 -3.19
CA GLY A 147 1.45 0.14 -3.61
C GLY A 147 1.23 0.60 -5.05
N GLY A 148 0.89 -0.31 -5.96
CA GLY A 148 0.55 -0.01 -7.34
C GLY A 148 -0.69 0.86 -7.47
N ILE A 149 -1.77 0.53 -6.75
CA ILE A 149 -3.00 1.34 -6.73
C ILE A 149 -2.74 2.72 -6.12
N ALA A 150 -2.00 2.80 -5.02
CA ALA A 150 -1.64 4.06 -4.37
C ALA A 150 -0.79 4.96 -5.29
N ALA A 151 0.18 4.37 -5.99
CA ALA A 151 0.98 5.04 -7.01
C ALA A 151 0.12 5.53 -8.18
N ALA A 152 -0.79 4.70 -8.68
CA ALA A 152 -1.71 5.07 -9.76
C ALA A 152 -2.62 6.24 -9.34
N ILE A 153 -3.22 6.20 -8.15
CA ILE A 153 -4.02 7.31 -7.60
C ILE A 153 -3.21 8.60 -7.55
N LYS A 154 -1.95 8.52 -7.09
CA LYS A 154 -1.04 9.67 -7.01
C LYS A 154 -0.75 10.26 -8.39
N LEU A 155 -0.49 9.43 -9.39
CA LEU A 155 -0.22 9.85 -10.77
C LEU A 155 -1.45 10.45 -11.43
N MET A 156 -2.62 9.82 -11.30
CA MET A 156 -3.89 10.35 -11.81
C MET A 156 -4.19 11.73 -11.24
N LYS A 157 -4.04 11.91 -9.91
CA LYS A 157 -4.22 13.23 -9.27
C LYS A 157 -3.22 14.26 -9.79
N TYR A 158 -1.96 13.88 -9.99
CA TYR A 158 -0.93 14.76 -10.52
C TYR A 158 -1.27 15.24 -11.94
N TRP A 159 -1.63 14.31 -12.84
CA TRP A 159 -2.00 14.66 -14.21
C TRP A 159 -3.25 15.52 -14.27
N HIS A 160 -4.27 15.21 -13.48
CA HIS A 160 -5.48 16.02 -13.44
C HIS A 160 -5.20 17.48 -13.03
N LEU A 161 -4.36 17.69 -12.01
CA LEU A 161 -3.96 19.03 -11.58
C LEU A 161 -3.08 19.74 -12.61
N LYS A 162 -2.19 19.01 -13.28
CA LYS A 162 -1.34 19.55 -14.35
C LYS A 162 -2.19 20.02 -15.54
N GLU A 163 -3.19 19.24 -15.93
CA GLU A 163 -4.09 19.57 -17.03
C GLU A 163 -4.91 20.83 -16.73
N GLN A 164 -5.49 20.92 -15.53
CA GLN A 164 -6.22 22.13 -15.10
C GLN A 164 -5.33 23.38 -15.12
N ARG A 165 -4.07 23.25 -14.69
CA ARG A 165 -3.13 24.38 -14.70
C ARG A 165 -2.74 24.78 -16.12
N ASN A 166 -2.54 23.82 -17.02
CA ASN A 166 -2.26 24.10 -18.43
C ASN A 166 -3.42 24.85 -19.11
N LEU A 167 -4.66 24.40 -18.87
CA LEU A 167 -5.86 25.08 -19.40
C LEU A 167 -6.00 26.50 -18.87
N GLN A 168 -5.66 26.73 -17.60
CA GLN A 168 -5.67 28.09 -17.02
C GLN A 168 -4.61 28.98 -17.68
N LEU A 169 -3.38 28.49 -17.85
CA LEU A 169 -2.31 29.23 -18.50
C LEU A 169 -2.63 29.57 -19.97
N GLN A 170 -3.31 28.67 -20.70
CA GLN A 170 -3.77 28.96 -22.06
C GLN A 170 -4.82 30.08 -22.10
N LYS A 171 -5.74 30.11 -21.14
CA LYS A 171 -6.73 31.19 -21.04
C LYS A 171 -6.07 32.54 -20.74
N GLU A 172 -5.14 32.56 -19.79
CA GLU A 172 -4.36 33.74 -19.43
C GLU A 172 -3.52 34.26 -20.61
N ALA A 173 -2.93 33.35 -21.40
CA ALA A 173 -2.21 33.71 -22.61
C ALA A 173 -3.13 34.34 -23.69
N ILE A 174 -4.30 33.76 -23.94
CA ILE A 174 -5.27 34.30 -24.91
C ILE A 174 -5.80 35.67 -24.46
N SER A 175 -6.14 35.85 -23.18
CA SER A 175 -6.59 37.16 -22.68
C SER A 175 -5.51 38.22 -22.86
N SER A 176 -4.24 37.89 -22.60
CA SER A 176 -3.13 38.84 -22.79
C SER A 176 -2.89 39.22 -24.25
N GLN A 177 -3.23 38.33 -25.20
CA GLN A 177 -3.14 38.61 -26.63
C GLN A 177 -4.31 39.45 -27.16
N LEU A 178 -5.46 39.45 -26.47
CA LEU A 178 -6.65 40.21 -26.85
C LEU A 178 -6.67 41.63 -26.26
N GLU A 179 -5.86 41.89 -25.23
CA GLU A 179 -5.70 43.22 -24.62
C GLU A 179 -4.63 44.10 -25.30
N LEU A 180 -3.99 43.58 -26.37
CA LEU A 180 -3.04 44.28 -27.25
C LEU A 180 -3.70 44.64 -28.59
#